data_AF-A0A1G8UPG8-F1
#
_entry.id   AF-A0A1G8UPG8-F1
#
_cell.length_a   1.000
_cell.length_b   1.000
_cell.length_c   1.000
_cell.angle_alpha   90.00
_cell.angle_beta   90.00
_cell.angle_gamma   90.00
#
_symmetry.space_group_name_H-M   'P 1'
#
loop_
_entity.id
_entity.type
_entity.pdbx_description
1 polymer ?
#
loop_
_entity_poly.entity_id
_entity_poly.type
_entity_poly.pdbx_seq_one_letter_code
_entity_poly.pdbx_strand_id
1 'polypeptide(L)' 'MILELKRQGLGVSAIARQTGLDRKTVRKYLERGLEAPVYGPREPEERLADKY' A
#
# COMPACT_ATOMS: atom_id res chain seq x y z
N MET A 1 4.86 11.29 2.90
CA MET A 1 6.14 10.64 3.27
C MET A 1 6.71 9.81 2.12
N ILE A 2 6.12 8.66 1.75
CA ILE A 2 6.63 7.79 0.67
C ILE A 2 6.66 8.49 -0.70
N LEU A 3 5.56 9.17 -1.08
CA LEU A 3 5.46 9.90 -2.36
C LEU A 3 6.46 11.04 -2.46
N GLU A 4 6.75 11.75 -1.36
CA GLU A 4 7.75 12.83 -1.38
C GLU A 4 9.15 12.31 -1.60
N LEU A 5 9.52 11.24 -0.89
CA LEU A 5 10.83 10.61 -1.07
C LEU A 5 10.98 10.11 -2.51
N LYS A 6 9.90 9.60 -3.12
CA LYS A 6 9.92 9.23 -4.54
C LYS A 6 10.08 10.44 -5.46
N ARG A 7 9.42 11.58 -5.17
CA ARG A 7 9.59 12.84 -5.91
C ARG A 7 11.01 13.40 -5.79
N GLN A 8 11.66 13.22 -4.65
CA GLN A 8 13.07 13.54 -4.44
C GLN A 8 14.05 12.60 -5.18
N GLY A 9 13.54 11.61 -5.92
CA GLY A 9 14.34 10.70 -6.72
C GLY A 9 14.78 9.41 -6.01
N LEU A 10 14.34 9.18 -4.76
CA LEU A 10 14.72 7.96 -4.06
C LEU A 10 14.06 6.72 -4.67
N GLY A 11 14.84 5.64 -4.73
CA GLY A 11 14.37 4.31 -5.11
C GLY A 11 13.61 3.61 -3.97
N VAL A 12 12.80 2.60 -4.31
CA VAL A 12 11.97 1.83 -3.37
C VAL A 12 12.77 1.29 -2.16
N SER A 13 13.95 0.73 -2.41
CA SER A 13 14.81 0.19 -1.34
C SER A 13 15.37 1.27 -0.40
N ALA A 14 15.65 2.48 -0.91
CA ALA A 14 16.12 3.58 -0.09
C ALA A 14 14.99 4.11 0.80
N ILE A 15 13.80 4.27 0.22
CA ILE A 15 12.58 4.67 0.95
C ILE A 15 12.27 3.65 2.06
N ALA A 16 12.31 2.35 1.76
CA ALA A 16 12.07 1.29 2.73
C ALA A 16 13.01 1.40 3.94
N ARG A 17 14.32 1.57 3.70
CA ARG A 17 15.32 1.74 4.76
C ARG A 17 15.09 3.00 5.60
N GLN A 18 14.78 4.11 4.95
CA GLN A 18 14.56 5.39 5.64
C GLN A 18 13.26 5.43 6.44
N THR A 19 12.21 4.75 5.95
CA THR A 19 10.88 4.76 6.57
C THR A 19 10.65 3.60 7.53
N GLY A 20 11.54 2.59 7.55
CA GLY A 20 11.36 1.36 8.32
C GLY A 20 10.24 0.46 7.79
N LEU A 21 9.69 0.75 6.61
CA LEU A 21 8.60 0.00 6.00
C LEU A 21 9.14 -1.08 5.07
N ASP A 22 8.41 -2.20 4.96
CA ASP A 22 8.72 -3.22 3.98
C ASP A 22 8.57 -2.67 2.54
N ARG A 23 9.40 -3.19 1.63
CA ARG A 23 9.39 -2.80 0.20
C ARG A 23 8.03 -3.02 -0.45
N LYS A 24 7.25 -4.04 -0.06
CA LYS A 24 5.91 -4.28 -0.60
C LYS A 24 4.95 -3.15 -0.22
N THR A 25 5.08 -2.62 1.00
CA THR A 25 4.29 -1.49 1.48
C THR A 25 4.66 -0.25 0.68
N VAL A 26 5.95 0.04 0.54
CA VAL A 26 6.42 1.18 -0.28
C VAL A 26 5.86 1.09 -1.70
N ARG A 27 5.95 -0.08 -2.35
CA ARG A 27 5.40 -0.28 -3.70
C ARG A 27 3.90 -0.03 -3.75
N LYS A 28 3.12 -0.66 -2.86
CA LYS A 28 1.67 -0.49 -2.77
C LYS A 28 1.26 0.98 -2.65
N TYR A 29 1.93 1.74 -1.78
CA TYR A 29 1.61 3.16 -1.56
C TYR A 29 2.07 4.07 -2.71
N LEU A 30 3.09 3.67 -3.48
CA LEU A 30 3.47 4.38 -4.71
C LEU A 30 2.47 4.14 -5.84
N GLU A 31 2.00 2.90 -6.01
CA GLU A 31 0.99 2.53 -7.02
C GLU A 31 -0.36 3.16 -6.71
N ARG A 32 -0.77 3.14 -5.43
CA ARG A 32 -2.04 3.71 -4.96
C ARG A 32 -2.04 5.25 -4.94
N GLY A 33 -0.87 5.89 -4.98
CA GLY A 33 -0.75 7.34 -4.98
C GLY A 33 -1.29 7.99 -3.71
N LEU A 34 -2.09 9.06 -3.87
CA LEU A 34 -2.67 9.84 -2.77
C LEU A 34 -3.97 9.25 -2.23
N GLU A 35 -4.45 8.14 -2.78
CA GLU A 35 -5.67 7.52 -2.28
C GLU A 35 -5.44 6.95 -0.88
N ALA A 36 -6.19 7.48 0.09
CA ALA A 36 -6.17 6.94 1.43
C ALA A 36 -6.68 5.49 1.42
N PRO A 37 -6.10 4.61 2.25
CA PRO A 37 -6.71 3.32 2.50
C PRO A 37 -8.12 3.51 3.07
N VAL A 38 -9.11 3.03 2.31
CA VAL A 38 -10.49 2.93 2.80
C VAL A 38 -10.53 1.80 3.82
N TYR A 39 -10.76 2.16 5.08
CA TYR A 39 -11.01 1.22 6.16
C TYR A 39 -12.51 1.27 6.49
N GLY A 40 -13.26 0.36 5.89
CA GLY A 40 -14.68 0.16 6.14
C GLY A 40 -14.98 -1.33 6.31
N PRO A 41 -16.23 -1.69 6.67
CA PRO A 41 -16.68 -3.08 6.60
C PRO A 41 -16.33 -3.65 5.23
N ARG A 42 -15.72 -4.84 5.20
CA ARG A 42 -15.41 -5.53 3.95
C ARG A 42 -16.73 -5.72 3.19
N GLU A 43 -16.74 -5.40 1.90
CA GLU A 43 -17.89 -5.69 1.05
C GLU A 43 -18.19 -7.20 1.14
N PRO A 44 -19.47 -7.59 1.36
CA PRO A 44 -19.83 -8.99 1.43
C PRO A 44 -19.60 -9.63 0.05
N GLU A 45 -18.49 -10.36 -0.07
CA GLU A 45 -18.22 -11.23 -1.20
C GLU A 45 -18.88 -12.59 -0.95
N GLU A 46 -19.27 -13.27 -2.04
CA GLU A 46 -19.81 -14.63 -2.03
C GLU A 46 -18.84 -15.54 -1.27
N ARG A 47 -19.23 -16.04 -0.09
CA ARG A 47 -18.33 -16.87 0.69
C ARG A 47 -18.37 -18.26 0.09
N LEU A 48 -17.19 -18.90 -0.01
CA LEU A 48 -17.11 -20.29 -0.44
C LEU A 48 -17.97 -21.23 0.45
N ALA A 49 -18.20 -20.84 1.71
CA ALA A 49 -19.05 -21.55 2.66
C ALA A 49 -20.56 -21.45 2.33
N ASP A 50 -21.01 -20.42 1.61
CA ASP A 50 -22.41 -20.30 1.16
C ASP A 50 -22.71 -21.22 -0.03
N LYS A 51 -21.67 -21.87 -0.58
CA LYS A 51 -21.73 -22.72 -1.77
C LYS A 51 -22.01 -24.20 -1.48
N TYR A 52 -22.08 -24.59 -0.21
CA TYR A 52 -22.30 -25.95 0.29
C TYR A 52 -23.44 -25.98 1.30
#